data_AF-A0A134BS27-F1
#
_entry.id   AF-A0A134BS27-F1
#
_cell.length_a   1.000
_cell.length_b   1.000
_cell.length_c   1.000
_cell.angle_alpha   90.00
_cell.angle_beta   90.00
_cell.angle_gamma   90.00
#
_symmetry.space_group_name_H-M   'P 1'
#
loop_
_entity.id
_entity.type
_entity.pdbx_description
1 polymer ?
#
loop_
_entity_poly.entity_id
_entity_poly.type
_entity_poly.pdbx_seq_one_letter_code
_entity_poly.pdbx_strand_id
1 'polypeptide(L)'
;MLAQAMTPYAGVFVTLTVTSHGGAQYFRFVSNQNTFHESIFNAIDSRRSFQLGMNGALIVGFGNSTDATFYAYDRECPNCFNPDAIPVRSKPLAVASNGIATCPVCHRSYDLNNGGFIVSGDSGDKLIRYPASSTGALGVLSVR
;
A
#
# COMPACT_ATOMS: atom_id res chain seq x y z
N MET A 1 -0.99 -13.44 5.83
CA MET A 1 -1.08 -12.54 4.67
C MET A 1 -0.34 -11.23 4.93
N LEU A 2 -0.81 -10.34 5.81
CA LEU A 2 0.00 -9.20 6.28
C LEU A 2 1.31 -9.65 6.93
N ALA A 3 1.26 -10.77 7.66
CA ALA A 3 2.43 -11.41 8.23
C ALA A 3 3.54 -11.73 7.21
N GLN A 4 3.17 -12.08 5.98
CA GLN A 4 4.14 -12.38 4.92
C GLN A 4 4.78 -11.09 4.39
N ALA A 5 4.00 -10.01 4.25
CA ALA A 5 4.54 -8.69 3.91
C ALA A 5 5.48 -8.16 5.01
N MET A 6 5.32 -8.60 6.26
CA MET A 6 6.15 -8.29 7.42
C MET A 6 7.30 -9.29 7.63
N THR A 7 7.55 -10.20 6.68
CA THR A 7 8.72 -11.09 6.66
C THR A 7 9.78 -10.51 5.70
N PRO A 8 11.03 -10.30 6.15
CA PRO A 8 12.11 -9.82 5.29
C PRO A 8 12.27 -10.65 4.02
N TYR A 9 12.58 -9.99 2.90
CA TYR A 9 12.85 -10.60 1.59
C TYR A 9 11.70 -11.38 0.94
N ALA A 10 10.49 -11.29 1.51
CA ALA A 10 9.35 -12.06 1.00
C ALA A 10 8.89 -11.60 -0.40
N GLY A 11 9.16 -10.35 -0.81
CA GLY A 11 8.64 -9.78 -2.05
C GLY A 11 7.10 -9.68 -2.06
N VAL A 12 6.48 -9.77 -0.89
CA VAL A 12 5.04 -9.71 -0.71
C VAL A 12 4.66 -8.30 -0.30
N PHE A 13 3.80 -7.69 -1.11
CA PHE A 13 3.19 -6.40 -0.81
C PHE A 13 1.71 -6.59 -0.52
N VAL A 14 1.22 -5.90 0.50
CA VAL A 14 -0.18 -5.91 0.91
C VAL A 14 -0.73 -4.49 0.87
N THR A 15 -1.81 -4.32 0.14
CA THR A 15 -2.61 -3.10 0.11
C THR A 15 -3.63 -3.14 1.24
N LEU A 16 -3.54 -2.20 2.18
CA LEU A 16 -4.49 -1.95 3.25
C LEU A 16 -5.49 -0.89 2.79
N THR A 17 -6.77 -1.17 2.99
CA THR A 17 -7.87 -0.25 2.73
C THR A 17 -8.90 -0.35 3.84
N VAL A 18 -9.62 0.74 4.12
CA VAL A 18 -10.83 0.69 4.95
C VAL A 18 -12.04 0.66 4.03
N THR A 19 -12.84 -0.39 4.14
CA THR A 19 -14.10 -0.55 3.41
C THR A 19 -15.28 -0.42 4.37
N SER A 20 -16.45 -0.07 3.83
CA SER A 20 -17.70 -0.01 4.60
C SER A 20 -18.76 -0.82 3.87
N HIS A 21 -19.37 -1.79 4.55
CA HIS A 21 -20.50 -2.53 4.03
C HIS A 21 -21.45 -2.91 5.17
N GLY A 22 -22.76 -2.83 4.92
CA GLY A 22 -23.78 -3.14 5.94
C GLY A 22 -23.73 -2.25 7.20
N GLY A 23 -23.20 -1.02 7.09
CA GLY A 23 -23.10 -0.07 8.21
C GLY A 23 -21.90 -0.28 9.14
N ALA A 24 -21.06 -1.30 8.89
CA ALA A 24 -19.82 -1.54 9.62
C ALA A 24 -18.58 -1.26 8.75
N GLN A 25 -17.50 -0.84 9.39
CA GLN A 25 -16.20 -0.64 8.76
C GLN A 25 -15.34 -1.90 8.89
N TYR A 26 -14.48 -2.14 7.89
CA TYR A 26 -13.59 -3.29 7.84
C TYR A 26 -12.21 -2.86 7.34
N PHE A 27 -11.18 -3.44 7.94
CA PHE A 27 -9.86 -3.44 7.32
C PHE A 27 -9.81 -4.54 6.27
N ARG A 28 -9.54 -4.13 5.03
CA ARG A 28 -9.36 -5.03 3.91
C ARG A 28 -7.89 -5.02 3.48
N PHE A 29 -7.30 -6.20 3.50
CA PHE A 29 -5.92 -6.46 3.10
C PHE A 29 -5.97 -7.22 1.77
N VAL A 30 -5.24 -6.76 0.75
CA VAL A 30 -5.11 -7.42 -0.55
C VAL A 30 -3.64 -7.61 -0.87
N SER A 31 -3.19 -8.85 -1.07
CA SER A 31 -1.81 -9.13 -1.43
C SER A 31 -1.61 -9.02 -2.94
N ASN A 32 -0.37 -8.75 -3.34
CA ASN A 32 0.06 -8.86 -4.73
C ASN A 32 0.09 -10.31 -5.27
N GLN A 33 -0.29 -11.29 -4.44
CA GLN A 33 -0.41 -12.71 -4.80
C GLN A 33 -1.88 -13.15 -4.95
N ASN A 34 -2.79 -12.20 -5.20
CA ASN A 34 -4.22 -12.45 -5.41
C ASN A 34 -4.96 -13.09 -4.21
N THR A 35 -4.43 -12.92 -2.99
CA THR A 35 -5.13 -13.29 -1.76
C THR A 35 -5.65 -12.05 -1.05
N PHE A 36 -6.78 -12.16 -0.35
CA PHE A 36 -7.31 -11.07 0.46
C PHE A 36 -7.82 -11.58 1.82
N HIS A 37 -7.87 -10.67 2.78
CA HIS A 37 -8.41 -10.92 4.11
C HIS A 37 -9.13 -9.67 4.60
N GLU A 38 -10.22 -9.86 5.34
CA GLU A 38 -10.98 -8.77 5.97
C GLU A 38 -11.07 -8.98 7.48
N SER A 39 -11.01 -7.89 8.22
CA SER A 39 -11.18 -7.88 9.67
C SER A 39 -12.12 -6.75 10.07
N ILE A 40 -13.00 -7.01 11.04
CA ILE A 40 -13.92 -6.01 11.56
C ILE A 40 -13.10 -4.87 12.19
N PHE A 41 -13.40 -3.65 11.76
CA PHE A 41 -12.93 -2.45 12.41
C PHE A 41 -13.74 -2.24 13.70
N ASN A 42 -13.09 -2.36 14.85
CA ASN A 42 -13.77 -2.31 16.15
C ASN A 42 -13.50 -0.99 16.89
N ALA A 43 -14.11 -0.82 18.06
CA ALA A 43 -14.01 0.39 18.87
C ALA A 43 -12.61 0.64 19.48
N ILE A 44 -11.72 -0.35 19.49
CA ILE A 44 -10.30 -0.18 19.86
C ILE A 44 -9.56 0.43 18.68
N ASP A 45 -9.88 0.00 17.45
CA ASP A 45 -9.30 0.56 16.25
C ASP A 45 -9.71 2.03 16.10
N SER A 46 -10.98 2.39 16.28
CA SER A 46 -11.41 3.80 16.21
C SER A 46 -10.70 4.75 17.19
N ARG A 47 -10.10 4.22 18.26
CA ARG A 47 -9.33 4.97 19.26
C ARG A 47 -7.84 5.08 18.93
N ARG A 48 -7.34 4.36 17.92
CA ARG A 48 -5.95 4.42 17.46
C ARG A 48 -5.84 5.39 16.29
N SER A 49 -4.79 6.21 16.27
CA SER A 49 -4.46 6.99 15.07
C SER A 49 -3.79 6.07 14.05
N PHE A 50 -4.42 5.87 12.89
CA PHE A 50 -3.78 5.25 11.73
C PHE A 50 -3.70 6.27 10.60
N GLN A 51 -2.48 6.55 10.17
CA GLN A 51 -2.21 7.30 8.96
C GLN A 51 -2.29 6.33 7.78
N LEU A 52 -3.47 6.27 7.17
CA LEU A 52 -3.63 5.68 5.86
C LEU A 52 -3.17 6.73 4.85
N GLY A 53 -2.54 6.29 3.76
CA GLY A 53 -2.14 7.19 2.68
C GLY A 53 -3.35 7.95 2.09
N MET A 54 -3.11 8.70 1.04
CA MET A 54 -4.15 9.45 0.34
C MET A 54 -5.34 8.55 0.03
N ASN A 55 -6.54 9.08 0.27
CA ASN A 55 -7.80 8.38 0.04
C ASN A 55 -7.94 7.04 0.81
N GLY A 56 -7.32 6.95 2.00
CA GLY A 56 -7.56 5.86 2.96
C GLY A 56 -6.93 4.53 2.60
N ALA A 57 -5.83 4.54 1.83
CA ALA A 57 -5.18 3.33 1.36
C ALA A 57 -3.65 3.39 1.47
N LEU A 58 -3.03 2.24 1.71
CA LEU A 58 -1.57 2.12 1.87
C LEU A 58 -1.09 0.78 1.31
N ILE A 59 0.07 0.74 0.66
CA ILE A 59 0.73 -0.49 0.22
C ILE A 59 1.95 -0.71 1.10
N VAL A 60 2.08 -1.86 1.77
CA VAL A 60 3.22 -2.16 2.65
C VAL A 60 3.85 -3.51 2.34
N GLY A 61 5.16 -3.63 2.58
CA GLY A 61 5.86 -4.91 2.48
C GLY A 61 7.37 -4.78 2.48
N PHE A 62 8.04 -5.89 2.78
CA PHE A 62 9.46 -6.05 2.46
C PHE A 62 9.63 -6.34 0.98
N GLY A 63 10.46 -5.53 0.33
CA GLY A 63 10.96 -5.85 -1.01
C GLY A 63 11.86 -7.09 -0.99
N ASN A 64 12.23 -7.56 -2.17
CA ASN A 64 13.17 -8.68 -2.34
C ASN A 64 14.67 -8.25 -2.34
N SER A 65 14.97 -6.97 -2.15
CA SER A 65 16.35 -6.43 -2.07
C SER A 65 17.09 -6.91 -0.82
N THR A 66 18.41 -7.06 -0.91
CA THR A 66 19.33 -7.43 0.18
C THR A 66 19.31 -6.48 1.38
N ASP A 67 18.80 -5.27 1.20
CA ASP A 67 18.81 -4.22 2.23
C ASP A 67 17.69 -4.42 3.27
N ALA A 68 16.87 -5.46 3.12
CA ALA A 68 15.76 -5.82 4.02
C ALA A 68 14.87 -4.62 4.38
N THR A 69 14.68 -3.68 3.47
CA THR A 69 13.94 -2.46 3.78
C THR A 69 12.44 -2.73 3.77
N PHE A 70 11.77 -2.37 4.86
CA PHE A 70 10.32 -2.38 4.94
C PHE A 70 9.77 -1.10 4.32
N TYR A 71 8.95 -1.23 3.28
CA TYR A 71 8.38 -0.10 2.59
C TYR A 71 6.90 0.11 2.93
N ALA A 72 6.51 1.37 2.96
CA ALA A 72 5.12 1.79 2.91
C ALA A 72 4.96 2.88 1.84
N TYR A 73 3.98 2.69 0.95
CA TYR A 73 3.70 3.56 -0.18
C TYR A 73 2.25 3.98 -0.18
N ASP A 74 1.97 5.15 -0.74
CA ASP A 74 0.63 5.51 -1.14
C ASP A 74 0.09 4.55 -2.22
N ARG A 75 -1.22 4.26 -2.18
CA ARG A 75 -1.87 3.46 -3.23
C ARG A 75 -2.23 4.31 -4.44
N GLU A 76 -2.44 5.61 -4.25
CA GLU A 76 -2.82 6.54 -5.30
C GLU A 76 -1.59 6.90 -6.15
N CYS A 77 -1.77 6.91 -7.48
CA CYS A 77 -0.68 7.30 -8.37
C CYS A 77 -0.36 8.80 -8.19
N PRO A 78 0.87 9.18 -7.80
CA PRO A 78 1.22 10.58 -7.52
C PRO A 78 1.12 11.48 -8.76
N ASN A 79 1.33 10.90 -9.95
CA ASN A 79 1.26 11.61 -11.22
C ASN A 79 -0.18 11.81 -11.76
N CYS A 80 -1.20 11.22 -11.12
CA CYS A 80 -2.58 11.23 -11.63
C CYS A 80 -3.61 11.65 -10.58
N PHE A 81 -3.36 11.34 -9.31
CA PHE A 81 -4.25 11.66 -8.22
C PHE A 81 -4.10 13.13 -7.85
N ASN A 82 -5.22 13.84 -7.80
CA ASN A 82 -5.27 15.22 -7.35
C ASN A 82 -6.25 15.31 -6.17
N PRO A 83 -5.77 15.53 -4.93
CA PRO A 83 -6.62 15.65 -3.75
C PRO A 83 -7.52 16.89 -3.76
N ASP A 84 -7.17 17.92 -4.55
CA ASP A 84 -7.91 19.19 -4.64
C ASP A 84 -8.96 19.20 -5.78
N ALA A 85 -9.04 18.13 -6.57
CA ALA A 85 -10.01 18.03 -7.65
C ALA A 85 -11.45 17.90 -7.11
N ILE A 86 -12.41 18.53 -7.78
CA ILE A 86 -13.83 18.45 -7.42
C ILE A 86 -14.62 17.84 -8.60
N PRO A 87 -15.16 16.61 -8.49
CA PRO A 87 -15.00 15.68 -7.36
C PRO A 87 -13.62 15.01 -7.33
N VAL A 88 -13.16 14.64 -6.14
CA VAL A 88 -11.91 13.86 -5.96
C VAL A 88 -12.10 12.49 -6.59
N ARG A 89 -11.14 12.05 -7.40
CA ARG A 89 -11.18 10.76 -8.10
C ARG A 89 -9.96 9.93 -7.78
N SER A 90 -10.19 8.76 -7.17
CA SER A 90 -9.16 7.75 -6.94
C SER A 90 -8.51 7.29 -8.26
N LYS A 91 -7.21 7.05 -8.19
CA LYS A 91 -6.27 6.54 -9.21
C LYS A 91 -5.42 5.42 -8.60
N PRO A 92 -6.04 4.32 -8.13
CA PRO A 92 -5.34 3.29 -7.38
C PRO A 92 -4.38 2.52 -8.28
N LEU A 93 -3.20 2.22 -7.76
CA LEU A 93 -2.23 1.36 -8.42
C LEU A 93 -2.67 -0.11 -8.36
N ALA A 94 -2.44 -0.85 -9.43
CA ALA A 94 -2.55 -2.30 -9.47
C ALA A 94 -1.18 -2.92 -9.17
N VAL A 95 -1.09 -3.79 -8.16
CA VAL A 95 0.20 -4.38 -7.75
C VAL A 95 0.31 -5.81 -8.28
N ALA A 96 1.32 -6.05 -9.11
CA ALA A 96 1.63 -7.36 -9.66
C ALA A 96 2.48 -8.20 -8.69
N SER A 97 2.47 -9.52 -8.90
CA SER A 97 3.16 -10.50 -8.03
C SER A 97 4.68 -10.33 -7.96
N ASN A 98 5.29 -9.68 -8.95
CA ASN A 98 6.72 -9.34 -8.96
C ASN A 98 7.06 -8.06 -8.19
N GLY A 99 6.08 -7.42 -7.54
CA GLY A 99 6.29 -6.17 -6.80
C GLY A 99 6.33 -4.93 -7.69
N ILE A 100 5.81 -5.02 -8.91
CA ILE A 100 5.61 -3.85 -9.78
C ILE A 100 4.18 -3.32 -9.59
N ALA A 101 4.06 -2.04 -9.26
CA ALA A 101 2.79 -1.34 -9.19
C ALA A 101 2.56 -0.55 -10.48
N THR A 102 1.41 -0.72 -11.14
CA THR A 102 1.09 -0.03 -12.39
C THR A 102 -0.12 0.87 -12.21
N CYS A 103 -0.04 2.11 -12.69
CA CYS A 103 -1.19 3.01 -12.76
C CYS A 103 -2.08 2.63 -13.96
N PRO A 104 -3.37 2.31 -13.76
CA PRO A 104 -4.28 2.00 -14.87
C PRO A 104 -4.58 3.20 -15.80
N VAL A 105 -4.24 4.42 -15.37
CA VAL A 105 -4.61 5.66 -16.07
C VAL A 105 -3.47 6.20 -16.92
N CYS A 106 -2.27 6.32 -16.37
CA CYS A 106 -1.10 6.82 -17.11
C CYS A 106 -0.12 5.71 -17.49
N HIS A 107 -0.42 4.45 -17.15
CA HIS A 107 0.38 3.28 -17.49
C HIS A 107 1.83 3.26 -16.95
N ARG A 108 2.20 4.21 -16.09
CA ARG A 108 3.47 4.18 -15.37
C ARG A 108 3.56 2.96 -14.47
N SER A 109 4.71 2.32 -14.47
CA SER A 109 5.06 1.20 -13.59
C SER A 109 6.12 1.63 -12.59
N TYR A 110 5.93 1.25 -11.33
CA TYR A 110 6.77 1.59 -10.21
C TYR A 110 7.31 0.32 -9.55
N ASP A 111 8.60 0.29 -9.23
CA ASP A 111 9.22 -0.83 -8.55
C ASP A 111 9.13 -0.67 -7.03
N LEU A 112 8.25 -1.45 -6.40
CA LEU A 112 8.05 -1.42 -4.95
C LEU A 112 9.24 -2.03 -4.19
N ASN A 113 10.05 -2.86 -4.84
CA ASN A 113 11.25 -3.44 -4.23
C ASN A 113 12.39 -2.43 -4.13
N ASN A 114 12.36 -1.41 -4.98
CA ASN A 114 13.41 -0.41 -5.11
C ASN A 114 12.87 1.01 -4.86
N GLY A 115 12.24 1.23 -3.70
CA GLY A 115 11.87 2.57 -3.26
C GLY A 115 10.79 3.28 -4.09
N GLY A 116 10.05 2.56 -4.94
CA GLY A 116 8.94 3.11 -5.72
C GLY A 116 9.36 3.94 -6.94
N PHE A 117 10.56 3.70 -7.48
CA PHE A 117 11.02 4.38 -8.69
C PHE A 117 10.22 3.96 -9.93
N ILE A 118 10.04 4.89 -10.87
CA ILE A 118 9.44 4.59 -12.18
C ILE A 118 10.41 3.71 -12.97
N VAL A 119 9.93 2.55 -13.42
CA VAL A 119 10.69 1.59 -14.26
C VAL A 119 10.15 1.49 -15.68
N SER A 120 8.96 2.03 -15.95
CA SER A 120 8.37 2.11 -17.29
C SER A 120 7.30 3.19 -17.36
N GLY A 121 7.10 3.76 -18.55
CA GLY A 121 6.22 4.90 -18.82
C GLY A 121 6.96 6.25 -18.79
N ASP A 122 6.19 7.32 -18.85
CA ASP A 122 6.72 8.69 -18.88
C ASP A 122 7.43 9.07 -17.57
N SER A 123 8.39 9.98 -17.66
CA SER A 123 9.00 10.61 -16.48
C SER A 123 7.95 11.31 -15.60
N GLY A 124 8.26 11.45 -14.32
CA GLY A 124 7.37 12.04 -13.32
C GLY A 124 7.84 11.72 -11.91
N ASP A 125 6.94 11.91 -10.95
CA ASP A 125 7.22 11.66 -9.55
C ASP A 125 7.26 10.17 -9.24
N LYS A 126 8.24 9.75 -8.44
CA LYS A 126 8.26 8.41 -7.83
C LYS A 126 7.11 8.27 -6.83
N LEU A 127 6.83 7.05 -6.38
CA LEU A 127 5.78 6.83 -5.37
C LEU A 127 6.07 7.58 -4.07
N ILE A 128 5.00 8.14 -3.51
CA ILE A 128 5.01 8.73 -2.17
C ILE A 128 5.28 7.60 -1.17
N ARG A 129 6.30 7.82 -0.34
CA ARG A 129 6.76 6.87 0.68
C ARG A 129 6.49 7.41 2.06
N TYR A 130 6.04 6.52 2.94
CA TYR A 130 5.89 6.78 4.36
C TYR A 130 6.98 6.05 5.13
N PRO A 131 7.64 6.69 6.10
CA PRO A 131 8.47 6.00 7.07
C PRO A 131 7.68 4.87 7.75
N ALA A 132 8.18 3.64 7.65
CA ALA A 132 7.50 2.49 8.22
C ALA A 132 8.47 1.48 8.81
N SER A 133 7.98 0.73 9.79
CA SER A 133 8.70 -0.34 10.45
C SER A 133 7.76 -1.47 10.86
N SER A 134 8.29 -2.68 10.92
CA SER A 134 7.62 -3.88 11.40
C SER A 134 8.44 -4.51 12.53
N THR A 135 7.78 -5.03 13.57
CA THR A 135 8.45 -5.83 14.61
C THR A 135 8.46 -7.34 14.31
N GLY A 136 8.11 -7.74 13.08
CA GLY A 136 8.14 -9.12 12.59
C GLY A 136 6.78 -9.62 12.11
N ALA A 137 6.73 -10.85 11.58
CA ALA A 137 5.54 -11.41 10.89
C ALA A 137 4.23 -11.37 11.73
N LEU A 138 4.31 -11.53 13.04
CA LEU A 138 3.15 -11.44 13.95
C LEU A 138 3.22 -10.21 14.85
N GLY A 139 4.04 -9.23 14.45
CA GLY A 139 4.34 -8.03 15.22
C GLY A 139 3.44 -6.85 14.90
N VAL A 140 3.95 -5.66 15.23
CA VAL A 140 3.26 -4.38 15.04
C VAL A 140 3.79 -3.71 13.76
N LEU A 141 2.85 -3.31 12.90
CA LEU A 141 3.11 -2.39 11.80
C LEU A 141 3.03 -0.95 12.33
N SER A 142 4.09 -0.17 12.11
CA SER A 142 4.12 1.27 12.39
C SER A 142 4.37 2.05 11.10
N VAL A 143 3.56 3.08 10.85
CA VAL A 143 3.66 3.99 9.71
C VAL A 143 3.56 5.42 10.25
N ARG A 144 4.43 6.32 9.79
CA ARG A 144 4.50 7.72 10.22
C ARG A 144 4.45 8.65 9.01
#